data_AF-A0AAV5TKB6-F1
#
_entry.id   AF-A0AAV5TKB6-F1
#
_cell.length_a   1.000
_cell.length_b   1.000
_cell.length_c   1.000
_cell.angle_alpha   90.00
_cell.angle_beta   90.00
_cell.angle_gamma   90.00
#
_symmetry.space_group_name_H-M   'P 1'
#
loop_
_entity.id
_entity.type
_entity.pdbx_description
1 polymer ?
#
loop_
_entity_poly.entity_id
_entity_poly.type
_entity_poly.pdbx_seq_one_letter_code
_entity_poly.pdbx_strand_id
1 'polypeptide(L)'
;MAFWPIVVLQTALYCWADARSPKAVKSKELDSSFLNRLTIWWFTSMHITGSNRDLTMDDLFELNQGSTCDHIGAAFEKYWIPSMR
;
A
#
# COMPACT_ATOMS: atom_id res chain seq x y z
N MET A 1 -34.39 4.97 -3.43
CA MET A 1 -33.58 5.00 -4.68
C MET A 1 -32.28 5.81 -4.55
N ALA A 2 -32.16 6.76 -3.61
CA ALA A 2 -30.95 7.59 -3.45
C ALA A 2 -29.77 6.92 -2.70
N PHE A 3 -29.95 5.77 -2.06
CA PHE A 3 -28.90 5.12 -1.26
C PHE A 3 -27.66 4.73 -2.09
N TRP A 4 -27.84 3.99 -3.17
CA TRP A 4 -26.75 3.54 -4.04
C TRP A 4 -25.92 4.68 -4.65
N PRO A 5 -26.51 5.76 -5.21
CA PRO A 5 -25.71 6.86 -5.72
C PRO A 5 -24.95 7.61 -4.60
N ILE A 6 -25.49 7.71 -3.39
CA ILE A 6 -24.76 8.29 -2.24
C ILE A 6 -23.52 7.44 -1.90
N VAL A 7 -23.66 6.11 -1.88
CA VAL A 7 -22.52 5.21 -1.62
C VAL A 7 -21.45 5.33 -2.70
N VAL A 8 -21.83 5.41 -3.99
CA VAL A 8 -20.89 5.60 -5.10
C VAL A 8 -20.19 6.97 -5.01
N LEU A 9 -20.92 8.02 -4.64
CA LEU A 9 -20.33 9.34 -4.42
C LEU A 9 -19.33 9.30 -3.24
N GLN A 10 -19.68 8.64 -2.15
CA GLN A 10 -18.82 8.50 -0.99
C GLN A 10 -17.53 7.72 -1.30
N THR A 11 -17.60 6.62 -2.06
CA THR A 11 -16.40 5.87 -2.46
C THR A 11 -15.52 6.70 -3.40
N ALA A 12 -16.10 7.47 -4.31
CA ALA A 12 -15.34 8.40 -5.15
C ALA A 12 -14.64 9.48 -4.32
N LEU A 13 -15.31 10.05 -3.32
CA LEU A 13 -14.73 11.03 -2.39
C LEU A 13 -13.58 10.43 -1.57
N TYR A 14 -13.69 9.19 -1.11
CA TYR A 14 -12.60 8.52 -0.39
C TYR A 14 -11.37 8.27 -1.26
N CYS A 15 -11.56 7.95 -2.55
CA CYS A 15 -10.44 7.83 -3.48
C CYS A 15 -9.65 9.14 -3.64
N TRP A 16 -10.33 10.30 -3.59
CA TRP A 16 -9.66 11.60 -3.68
C TRP A 16 -9.07 12.04 -2.33
N ALA A 17 -9.79 11.84 -1.23
CA ALA A 17 -9.29 12.21 0.10
C ALA A 17 -8.00 11.47 0.48
N ASP A 18 -7.76 10.28 -0.08
CA ASP A 18 -6.52 9.51 0.12
C ASP A 18 -5.37 9.95 -0.82
N ALA A 19 -5.48 11.10 -1.48
CA ALA A 19 -4.37 11.71 -2.22
C ALA A 19 -3.27 12.14 -1.23
N ARG A 20 -2.22 11.31 -1.10
CA ARG A 20 -1.08 11.56 -0.21
C ARG A 20 -0.01 12.41 -0.90
N SER A 21 0.68 13.22 -0.10
CA SER A 21 1.88 13.94 -0.54
C SER A 21 2.93 12.94 -1.04
N PRO A 22 3.61 13.21 -2.17
CA PRO A 22 4.63 12.32 -2.70
C PRO A 22 5.73 12.11 -1.66
N LYS A 23 5.90 10.86 -1.20
CA LYS A 23 7.01 10.47 -0.33
C LYS A 23 8.24 10.13 -1.17
N ALA A 24 9.42 10.28 -0.58
CA ALA A 24 10.69 9.96 -1.24
C ALA A 24 10.85 8.47 -1.58
N VAL A 25 10.18 7.58 -0.85
CA VAL A 25 10.19 6.13 -1.07
C VAL A 25 8.87 5.73 -1.71
N LYS A 26 8.91 5.12 -2.90
CA LYS A 26 7.74 4.86 -3.75
C LYS A 26 7.23 3.44 -3.55
N SER A 27 6.41 3.23 -2.53
CA SER A 27 5.69 1.96 -2.41
C SER A 27 4.36 2.05 -3.17
N LYS A 28 4.21 1.21 -4.20
CA LYS A 28 2.99 1.13 -5.03
C LYS A 28 1.73 0.84 -4.20
N GLU A 29 1.87 0.10 -3.12
CA GLU A 29 0.79 -0.15 -2.15
C GLU A 29 0.35 1.16 -1.48
N LEU A 30 1.31 1.96 -1.00
CA LEU A 30 1.02 3.20 -0.27
C LEU A 30 0.57 4.36 -1.16
N ASP A 31 1.04 4.40 -2.39
CA ASP A 31 0.69 5.44 -3.38
C ASP A 31 -0.63 5.13 -4.11
N SER A 32 -1.19 3.93 -3.91
CA SER A 32 -2.48 3.56 -4.49
C SER A 32 -3.66 4.27 -3.81
N SER A 33 -4.68 4.62 -4.60
CA SER A 33 -5.93 5.19 -4.09
C SER A 33 -6.67 4.23 -3.16
N PHE A 34 -7.58 4.76 -2.35
CA PHE A 34 -8.33 3.98 -1.36
C PHE A 34 -8.92 2.67 -1.91
N LEU A 35 -9.67 2.73 -3.01
CA LEU A 35 -10.30 1.55 -3.59
C LEU A 35 -9.27 0.58 -4.20
N ASN A 36 -8.22 1.11 -4.81
CA ASN A 36 -7.13 0.33 -5.38
C ASN A 36 -6.38 -0.47 -4.28
N ARG A 37 -6.19 0.12 -3.09
CA ARG A 37 -5.64 -0.57 -1.93
C ARG A 37 -6.60 -1.63 -1.39
N LEU A 38 -7.88 -1.31 -1.29
CA LEU A 38 -8.91 -2.22 -0.77
C LEU A 38 -9.05 -3.49 -1.62
N THR A 39 -8.97 -3.35 -2.94
CA THR A 39 -9.05 -4.49 -3.89
C THR A 39 -7.69 -5.05 -4.27
N ILE A 40 -6.60 -4.49 -3.75
CA ILE A 40 -5.21 -4.87 -4.07
C ILE A 40 -4.95 -4.79 -5.60
N TRP A 41 -5.59 -3.83 -6.27
CA TRP A 41 -5.56 -3.73 -7.73
C TRP A 41 -4.18 -3.30 -8.27
N TRP A 42 -3.38 -2.64 -7.46
CA TRP A 42 -2.03 -2.18 -7.82
C TRP A 42 -1.11 -3.37 -8.14
N PHE A 43 -1.39 -4.53 -7.55
CA PHE A 43 -0.65 -5.77 -7.74
C PHE A 43 -1.01 -6.49 -9.06
N THR A 44 -2.14 -6.16 -9.68
CA THR A 44 -2.58 -6.73 -10.96
C THR A 44 -1.53 -6.56 -12.07
N SER A 45 -0.76 -5.46 -12.03
CA SER A 45 0.34 -5.24 -12.97
C SER A 45 1.41 -6.34 -12.94
N MET A 46 1.73 -6.88 -11.76
CA MET A 46 2.68 -7.98 -11.62
C MET A 46 2.12 -9.28 -12.20
N HIS A 47 0.83 -9.57 -11.99
CA HIS A 47 0.19 -10.74 -12.59
C HIS A 47 0.18 -10.69 -14.12
N ILE A 48 -0.09 -9.52 -14.70
CA ILE A 48 -0.06 -9.34 -16.16
C ILE A 48 1.37 -9.55 -16.69
N THR A 49 2.38 -9.00 -16.02
CA THR A 49 3.78 -9.23 -16.40
C THR A 49 4.15 -10.70 -16.31
N GLY A 50 3.80 -11.38 -15.20
CA GLY A 50 4.05 -12.80 -14.99
C GLY A 50 3.34 -13.72 -16.00
N SER A 51 2.20 -13.27 -16.55
CA SER A 51 1.52 -13.99 -17.63
C SER A 51 2.22 -13.87 -18.98
N ASN A 52 2.96 -12.77 -19.21
CA ASN A 52 3.64 -12.50 -20.47
C ASN A 52 5.10 -13.00 -20.47
N ARG A 53 5.76 -13.00 -19.31
CA ARG A 53 7.15 -13.41 -19.13
C ARG A 53 7.43 -13.88 -17.71
N ASP A 54 8.49 -14.65 -17.53
CA ASP A 54 9.00 -15.00 -16.21
C ASP A 54 9.42 -13.74 -15.42
N LEU A 55 9.02 -13.69 -14.16
CA LEU A 55 9.29 -12.55 -13.28
C LEU A 55 10.76 -12.55 -12.83
N THR A 56 11.34 -11.37 -12.78
CA THR A 56 12.71 -11.14 -12.32
C THR A 56 12.73 -10.28 -11.06
N MET A 57 13.89 -10.17 -10.39
CA MET A 57 14.00 -9.34 -9.19
C MET A 57 13.71 -7.86 -9.48
N ASP A 58 13.96 -7.41 -10.70
CA ASP A 58 13.69 -6.03 -11.16
C ASP A 58 12.18 -5.73 -11.27
N ASP A 59 11.33 -6.75 -11.32
CA ASP A 59 9.87 -6.62 -11.37
C ASP A 59 9.22 -6.49 -9.97
N LEU A 60 9.99 -6.68 -8.90
CA LEU A 60 9.49 -6.59 -7.53
C LEU A 60 9.21 -5.14 -7.13
N PHE A 61 8.16 -4.97 -6.33
CA PHE A 61 7.82 -3.68 -5.76
C PHE A 61 8.70 -3.33 -4.58
N GLU A 62 9.02 -2.04 -4.42
CA GLU A 62 9.68 -1.54 -3.22
C GLU A 62 8.80 -1.76 -1.99
N LEU A 63 9.44 -2.22 -0.91
CA LEU A 63 8.78 -2.48 0.34
C LEU A 63 8.30 -1.16 0.98
N ASN A 64 7.13 -1.20 1.60
CA ASN A 64 6.68 -0.12 2.46
C ASN A 64 7.71 0.11 3.58
N GLN A 65 8.10 1.37 3.81
CA GLN A 65 9.00 1.76 4.89
C GLN A 65 8.58 1.20 6.26
N GLY A 66 7.28 1.15 6.56
CA GLY A 66 6.78 0.59 7.82
C GLY A 66 7.02 -0.92 7.99
N SER A 67 7.26 -1.63 6.89
CA SER A 67 7.52 -3.07 6.87
C SER A 67 9.02 -3.39 6.76
N THR A 68 9.88 -2.38 6.70
CA THR A 68 11.34 -2.58 6.64
C THR A 68 11.90 -3.05 7.98
N CYS A 69 13.00 -3.82 7.92
CA CYS A 69 13.72 -4.27 9.10
C CYS A 69 14.18 -3.10 9.96
N ASP A 70 14.62 -2.00 9.36
CA ASP A 70 15.07 -0.81 10.08
C ASP A 70 13.95 -0.22 10.94
N HIS A 71 12.75 -0.10 10.38
CA HIS A 71 11.61 0.45 11.11
C HIS A 71 11.12 -0.49 12.21
N ILE A 72 10.95 -1.77 11.89
CA ILE A 72 10.44 -2.77 12.83
C ILE A 72 11.45 -3.03 13.96
N GLY A 73 12.74 -3.13 13.64
CA GLY A 73 13.82 -3.31 14.59
C GLY A 73 13.89 -2.15 15.59
N ALA A 74 13.86 -0.91 15.08
CA ALA A 74 13.82 0.27 15.94
C ALA A 74 12.56 0.31 16.83
N ALA A 75 11.39 -0.08 16.30
CA ALA A 75 10.16 -0.16 17.09
C ALA A 75 10.26 -1.23 18.19
N PHE A 76 10.85 -2.38 17.88
CA PHE A 76 11.07 -3.44 18.86
C PHE A 76 12.01 -3.01 19.98
N GLU A 77 13.16 -2.42 19.65
CA GLU A 77 14.10 -1.91 20.64
C GLU A 77 13.47 -0.84 21.55
N LYS A 78 12.67 0.04 20.96
CA LYS A 78 12.01 1.12 21.69
C LYS A 78 10.94 0.63 22.65
N TYR A 79 10.10 -0.31 22.23
CA TYR A 79 8.90 -0.68 23.00
C TYR A 79 9.04 -1.99 23.77
N TRP A 80 9.78 -2.96 23.24
CA TRP A 80 9.82 -4.30 23.82
C TRP A 80 10.99 -4.49 24.79
N ILE A 81 12.19 -4.00 24.47
CA ILE A 81 13.38 -4.14 25.34
C ILE A 81 13.15 -3.57 26.75
N PRO A 82 12.54 -2.37 26.93
CA PRO A 82 12.30 -1.83 28.27
C PRO A 82 11.33 -2.66 29.11
N SER A 83 10.39 -3.37 28.47
CA SER A 83 9.41 -4.23 29.17
C SER A 83 9.95 -5.61 29.51
N MET A 84 11.09 -6.02 28.93
CA MET A 84 11.77 -7.27 29.27
C MET A 84 12.72 -7.14 30.46
N ARG A 85 12.90 -5.94 31.00
CA ARG A 85 13.75 -5.65 32.16
C ARG A 85 12.93 -5.42 33.41
#